data_AF-A0A142L3A4-F1
#
_entry.id   AF-A0A142L3A4-F1
#
_cell.length_a   1.000
_cell.length_b   1.000
_cell.length_c   1.000
_cell.angle_alpha   90.00
_cell.angle_beta   90.00
_cell.angle_gamma   90.00
#
_symmetry.space_group_name_H-M   'P 1'
#
loop_
_entity.id
_entity.type
_entity.pdbx_description
1 polymer ?
#
loop_
_entity_poly.entity_id
_entity_poly.type
_entity_poly.pdbx_seq_one_letter_code
_entity_poly.pdbx_strand_id
1 'polypeptide(L)'
;MTKESENTQEPIKVDTTVKPNTRVKPKAIYLMIFNKSKGVSPCFYIKMLLKSILVIVSVVFVVILGTLSHEFGHYIMAKHLGYESSLNYAHTIYVDKHNVEFVKYSFDKYQNYINKGLSFPNSDKYYFLKNKYFRDGFLITLNGILTTIVISIIGLNIAVYSDKNDKRNITYLGAFFCLFILRQPCNFFIGLLNSLILDKPNHSDEIKLASALHIPSLSLEFITSLLAIFMYHRLMNLKVFKNIKVFVSFHILFGGITGYYLWLYKFGHVLLP
;
A
#
# COMPACT_ATOMS: atom_id res chain seq x y z
N MET A 1 -88.66 30.81 -35.22
CA MET A 1 -88.20 31.36 -36.51
C MET A 1 -86.70 31.61 -36.40
N THR A 2 -85.88 30.69 -36.94
CA THR A 2 -84.45 30.80 -37.36
C THR A 2 -83.89 29.37 -37.44
N LYS A 3 -84.10 28.67 -38.56
CA LYS A 3 -83.11 28.37 -39.62
C LYS A 3 -81.82 27.72 -39.10
N GLU A 4 -81.82 26.38 -39.18
CA GLU A 4 -80.67 25.49 -39.21
C GLU A 4 -79.75 25.83 -40.39
N SER A 5 -78.44 25.80 -40.15
CA SER A 5 -77.42 25.68 -41.18
C SER A 5 -76.61 24.43 -40.90
N GLU A 6 -76.81 23.41 -41.74
CA GLU A 6 -75.93 22.25 -41.88
C GLU A 6 -74.52 22.70 -42.26
N ASN A 7 -73.52 22.20 -41.54
CA ASN A 7 -72.12 22.30 -41.93
C ASN A 7 -71.52 20.89 -41.91
N THR A 8 -71.58 20.23 -43.06
CA THR A 8 -70.91 18.97 -43.37
C THR A 8 -69.40 19.18 -43.39
N GLN A 9 -68.70 18.67 -42.36
CA GLN A 9 -67.25 18.50 -42.40
C GLN A 9 -66.91 17.16 -43.07
N GLU A 10 -66.13 17.23 -44.16
CA GLU A 10 -65.56 16.06 -44.82
C GLU A 10 -64.53 15.33 -43.93
N PRO A 11 -64.43 14.00 -44.02
CA PRO A 11 -63.45 13.23 -43.27
C PRO A 11 -62.03 13.49 -43.76
N ILE A 12 -61.15 13.89 -42.84
CA ILE A 12 -59.71 14.02 -43.06
C ILE A 12 -59.13 12.65 -43.42
N LYS A 13 -58.62 12.51 -44.65
CA LYS A 13 -57.84 11.35 -45.09
C LYS A 13 -56.50 11.34 -44.35
N VAL A 14 -56.32 10.37 -43.46
CA VAL A 14 -55.04 10.08 -42.82
C VAL A 14 -54.14 9.36 -43.84
N ASP A 15 -53.08 10.04 -44.28
CA ASP A 15 -52.03 9.45 -45.10
C ASP A 15 -51.19 8.49 -44.23
N THR A 16 -51.29 7.19 -44.54
CA THR A 16 -50.63 6.10 -43.81
C THR A 16 -49.25 5.74 -44.38
N THR A 17 -48.64 6.60 -45.19
CA THR A 17 -47.30 6.35 -45.75
C THR A 17 -46.17 6.73 -44.78
N VAL A 18 -46.17 6.16 -43.57
CA VAL A 18 -44.98 6.16 -42.70
C VAL A 18 -43.96 5.18 -43.28
N LYS A 19 -42.96 5.70 -44.00
CA LYS A 19 -41.82 4.92 -44.49
C LYS A 19 -41.15 4.20 -43.30
N PRO A 20 -40.84 2.90 -43.42
CA PRO A 20 -40.19 2.16 -42.35
C PRO A 20 -38.86 2.83 -42.02
N ASN A 21 -38.76 3.31 -40.78
CA ASN A 21 -37.57 3.89 -40.20
C ASN A 21 -36.42 2.90 -40.39
N THR A 22 -35.51 3.21 -41.31
CA THR A 22 -34.35 2.38 -41.61
C THR A 22 -33.56 2.24 -40.32
N ARG A 23 -33.67 1.07 -39.67
CA ARG A 23 -32.81 0.66 -38.56
C ARG A 23 -31.36 0.82 -39.02
N VAL A 24 -30.75 1.93 -38.63
CA VAL A 24 -29.31 2.13 -38.74
C VAL A 24 -28.69 0.99 -37.94
N LYS A 25 -28.11 0.01 -38.64
CA LYS A 25 -27.46 -1.13 -38.00
C LYS A 25 -26.44 -0.57 -36.99
N PRO A 26 -26.46 -0.99 -35.71
CA PRO A 26 -25.60 -0.43 -34.67
C PRO A 26 -24.09 -0.56 -34.96
N LYS A 27 -23.70 -1.35 -35.96
CA LYS A 27 -22.31 -1.41 -36.46
C LYS A 27 -21.82 -0.10 -37.11
N ALA A 28 -22.69 0.75 -37.67
CA ALA A 28 -22.27 1.97 -38.35
C ALA A 28 -21.88 3.10 -37.38
N ILE A 29 -22.51 3.17 -36.20
CA ILE A 29 -22.25 4.22 -35.20
C ILE A 29 -20.90 4.00 -34.51
N TYR A 30 -20.52 2.75 -34.25
CA TYR A 30 -19.19 2.42 -33.72
C TYR A 30 -18.05 2.80 -34.67
N LEU A 31 -18.27 2.70 -35.99
CA LEU A 31 -17.27 3.06 -36.99
C LEU A 31 -17.12 4.58 -37.15
N MET A 32 -18.19 5.37 -37.00
CA MET A 32 -18.12 6.82 -37.15
C MET A 32 -17.44 7.53 -35.98
N ILE A 33 -17.52 6.98 -34.75
CA ILE A 33 -16.82 7.56 -33.60
C ILE A 33 -15.29 7.35 -33.70
N PHE A 34 -14.84 6.26 -34.33
CA PHE A 34 -13.41 5.97 -34.49
C PHE A 34 -12.74 6.69 -35.66
N ASN A 35 -13.49 7.13 -36.67
CA ASN A 35 -12.89 7.60 -37.92
C ASN A 35 -12.48 9.10 -37.94
N LYS A 36 -12.74 9.85 -36.86
CA LYS A 36 -12.46 11.30 -36.79
C LYS A 36 -11.29 11.67 -35.87
N SER A 37 -10.71 10.70 -35.16
CA SER A 37 -9.49 10.86 -34.37
C SER A 37 -8.28 10.58 -35.27
N LYS A 38 -7.38 11.54 -35.41
CA LYS A 38 -6.15 11.43 -36.21
C LYS A 38 -5.33 10.19 -35.79
N GLY A 39 -5.36 9.13 -36.60
CA GLY A 39 -4.20 8.33 -36.98
C GLY A 39 -3.52 7.41 -35.95
N VAL A 40 -4.11 7.12 -34.78
CA VAL A 40 -3.50 6.15 -33.85
C VAL A 40 -4.14 4.76 -34.05
N SER A 41 -3.33 3.78 -34.49
CA SER A 41 -3.83 2.42 -34.72
C SER A 41 -4.38 1.80 -33.41
N PRO A 42 -5.48 1.03 -33.44
CA PRO A 42 -5.98 0.31 -32.26
C PRO A 42 -4.93 -0.55 -31.55
N CYS A 43 -3.95 -1.07 -32.31
CA CYS A 43 -2.82 -1.83 -31.81
C CYS A 43 -1.96 -1.02 -30.80
N PHE A 44 -1.82 0.29 -30.99
CA PHE A 44 -1.08 1.15 -30.08
C PHE A 44 -1.74 1.23 -28.70
N TYR A 45 -3.05 1.46 -28.64
CA TYR A 45 -3.80 1.54 -27.38
C TYR A 45 -3.75 0.22 -26.61
N ILE A 46 -3.88 -0.92 -27.30
CA ILE A 46 -3.78 -2.26 -26.69
C ILE A 46 -2.39 -2.46 -26.08
N LYS A 47 -1.31 -2.13 -26.80
CA LYS A 47 0.06 -2.24 -26.28
C LYS A 47 0.28 -1.35 -25.05
N MET A 48 -0.28 -0.15 -25.05
CA MET A 48 -0.17 0.77 -23.91
C MET A 48 -0.93 0.22 -22.69
N LEU A 49 -2.16 -0.25 -22.88
CA LEU A 49 -2.98 -0.85 -21.83
C LEU A 49 -2.29 -2.07 -21.21
N LEU A 50 -1.73 -2.97 -22.03
CA LEU A 50 -1.02 -4.15 -21.53
C LEU A 50 0.20 -3.77 -20.68
N LYS A 51 0.97 -2.74 -21.09
CA LYS A 51 2.10 -2.23 -20.29
C LYS A 51 1.62 -1.64 -18.96
N SER A 52 0.53 -0.88 -18.98
CA SER A 52 -0.08 -0.34 -17.76
C SER A 52 -0.49 -1.43 -16.78
N ILE A 53 -1.17 -2.47 -17.26
CA ILE A 53 -1.57 -3.63 -16.45
C ILE A 53 -0.33 -4.32 -15.86
N LEU A 54 0.70 -4.57 -16.67
CA LEU A 54 1.91 -5.22 -16.21
C LEU A 54 2.62 -4.44 -15.11
N VAL A 55 2.71 -3.12 -15.24
CA VAL A 55 3.33 -2.26 -14.20
C VAL A 55 2.49 -2.31 -12.92
N ILE A 56 1.16 -2.18 -13.01
CA ILE A 56 0.27 -2.25 -11.84
C ILE A 56 0.44 -3.60 -11.12
N VAL A 57 0.38 -4.71 -11.86
CA VAL A 57 0.56 -6.05 -11.30
C VAL A 57 1.92 -6.17 -10.63
N SER A 58 2.98 -5.65 -11.26
CA SER A 58 4.33 -5.66 -10.67
C SER A 58 4.38 -4.88 -9.35
N VAL A 59 3.73 -3.72 -9.29
CA VAL A 59 3.65 -2.91 -8.07
C VAL A 59 2.84 -3.61 -6.98
N VAL A 60 1.75 -4.31 -7.33
CA VAL A 60 1.00 -5.14 -6.37
C VAL A 60 1.92 -6.19 -5.75
N PHE A 61 2.74 -6.88 -6.57
CA PHE A 61 3.74 -7.82 -6.05
C PHE A 61 4.79 -7.16 -5.16
N VAL A 62 5.26 -5.95 -5.52
CA VAL A 62 6.17 -5.17 -4.65
C VAL A 62 5.54 -4.94 -3.29
N VAL A 63 4.26 -4.56 -3.22
CA VAL A 63 3.55 -4.32 -1.95
C VAL A 63 3.49 -5.60 -1.12
N ILE A 64 3.09 -6.71 -1.72
CA ILE A 64 2.97 -8.00 -1.01
C ILE A 64 4.33 -8.46 -0.48
N LEU A 65 5.35 -8.52 -1.35
CA LEU A 65 6.68 -8.98 -0.95
C LEU A 65 7.35 -8.00 0.02
N GLY A 66 7.12 -6.70 -0.15
CA GLY A 66 7.61 -5.67 0.76
C GLY A 66 7.03 -5.82 2.16
N THR A 67 5.71 -6.00 2.28
CA THR A 67 5.06 -6.27 3.57
C THR A 67 5.58 -7.56 4.19
N LEU A 68 5.58 -8.67 3.44
CA LEU A 68 6.07 -9.94 3.98
C LEU A 68 7.53 -9.90 4.40
N SER A 69 8.39 -9.20 3.64
CA SER A 69 9.81 -9.06 4.00
C SER A 69 10.00 -8.20 5.26
N HIS A 70 9.18 -7.16 5.43
CA HIS A 70 9.17 -6.35 6.64
C HIS A 70 8.80 -7.20 7.87
N GLU A 71 7.68 -7.93 7.78
CA GLU A 71 7.23 -8.82 8.85
C GLU A 71 8.24 -9.94 9.12
N PHE A 72 8.88 -10.46 8.08
CA PHE A 72 9.95 -11.45 8.23
C PHE A 72 11.15 -10.89 9.01
N GLY A 73 11.43 -9.59 8.88
CA GLY A 73 12.40 -8.90 9.73
C GLY A 73 12.03 -8.97 11.21
N HIS A 74 10.79 -8.66 11.58
CA HIS A 74 10.33 -8.83 12.96
C HIS A 74 10.45 -10.27 13.43
N TYR A 75 10.02 -11.23 12.59
CA TYR A 75 10.07 -12.65 12.89
C TYR A 75 11.47 -13.16 13.21
N ILE A 76 12.47 -12.82 12.37
CA ILE A 76 13.86 -13.24 12.57
C ILE A 76 14.38 -12.71 13.90
N MET A 77 14.16 -11.42 14.19
CA MET A 77 14.66 -10.82 15.43
C MET A 77 13.98 -11.43 16.66
N ALA A 78 12.67 -11.66 16.59
CA ALA A 78 11.93 -12.32 17.68
C ALA A 78 12.46 -13.74 17.94
N LYS A 79 12.68 -14.54 16.89
CA LYS A 79 13.29 -15.87 17.03
C LYS A 79 14.70 -15.81 17.61
N HIS A 80 15.51 -14.87 17.15
CA HIS A 80 16.87 -14.68 17.64
C HIS A 80 16.91 -14.35 19.14
N LEU A 81 15.94 -13.58 19.63
CA LEU A 81 15.79 -13.23 21.04
C LEU A 81 15.12 -14.34 21.89
N GLY A 82 14.83 -15.50 21.30
CA GLY A 82 14.28 -16.66 21.99
C GLY A 82 12.76 -16.64 22.16
N TYR A 83 12.04 -15.77 21.44
CA TYR A 83 10.59 -15.77 21.46
C TYR A 83 10.02 -16.86 20.56
N GLU A 84 8.86 -17.38 20.94
CA GLU A 84 8.04 -18.10 19.99
C GLU A 84 7.30 -17.11 19.11
N SER A 85 7.64 -17.07 17.83
CA SER A 85 7.02 -16.20 16.86
C SER A 85 6.36 -16.95 15.70
N SER A 86 5.33 -16.34 15.15
CA SER A 86 4.64 -16.74 13.92
C SER A 86 4.46 -15.52 13.01
N LEU A 87 4.54 -15.77 11.70
CA LEU A 87 4.39 -14.75 10.66
C LEU A 87 2.95 -14.79 10.14
N ASN A 88 2.26 -13.65 10.18
CA ASN A 88 0.95 -13.47 9.55
C ASN A 88 1.05 -12.48 8.39
N TYR A 89 0.01 -12.36 7.56
CA TYR A 89 0.04 -11.54 6.33
C TYR A 89 0.36 -10.04 6.53
N ALA A 90 0.12 -9.50 7.73
CA ALA A 90 0.24 -8.07 8.02
C ALA A 90 0.98 -7.75 9.32
N HIS A 91 1.32 -8.77 10.11
CA HIS A 91 1.97 -8.57 11.40
C HIS A 91 2.72 -9.84 11.82
N THR A 92 3.65 -9.68 12.75
CA THR A 92 4.32 -10.80 13.42
C THR A 92 3.84 -10.92 14.85
N ILE A 93 3.39 -12.12 15.24
CA ILE A 93 3.07 -12.43 16.63
C ILE A 93 4.31 -13.02 17.28
N TYR A 94 4.62 -12.61 18.51
CA TYR A 94 5.71 -13.18 19.30
C TYR A 94 5.34 -13.24 20.79
N VAL A 95 5.69 -14.34 21.45
CA VAL A 95 5.33 -14.62 22.85
C VAL A 95 6.53 -15.22 23.60
N ASP A 96 6.82 -14.70 24.79
CA ASP A 96 7.74 -15.31 25.76
C ASP A 96 6.96 -16.30 26.62
N LYS A 97 6.87 -17.56 26.18
CA LYS A 97 6.06 -18.60 26.84
C LYS A 97 6.41 -18.81 28.32
N HIS A 98 7.65 -18.56 28.71
CA HIS A 98 8.12 -18.85 30.06
C HIS A 98 7.77 -17.75 31.06
N ASN A 99 7.62 -16.51 30.59
CA ASN A 99 7.55 -15.35 31.47
C ASN A 99 6.26 -14.53 31.31
N VAL A 100 5.49 -14.73 30.23
CA VAL A 100 4.27 -13.94 29.98
C VAL A 100 3.23 -14.08 31.09
N GLU A 101 3.00 -15.29 31.60
CA GLU A 101 2.02 -15.53 32.67
C GLU A 101 2.42 -14.84 33.97
N PHE A 102 3.71 -14.89 34.33
CA PHE A 102 4.22 -14.19 35.51
C PHE A 102 4.02 -12.69 35.40
N VAL A 103 4.40 -12.08 34.26
CA VAL A 103 4.26 -10.63 34.06
C VAL A 103 2.80 -10.20 34.11
N LYS A 104 1.90 -10.94 33.44
CA LYS A 104 0.46 -10.66 33.43
C LYS A 104 -0.13 -10.77 34.84
N TYR A 105 0.14 -11.88 35.53
CA TYR A 105 -0.32 -12.08 36.91
C TYR A 105 0.19 -11.00 37.86
N SER A 106 1.48 -10.64 37.78
CA SER A 106 2.07 -9.59 38.61
C SER A 106 1.43 -8.23 38.34
N PHE A 107 1.15 -7.90 37.07
CA PHE A 107 0.46 -6.66 36.72
C PHE A 107 -0.98 -6.64 37.27
N ASP A 108 -1.77 -7.68 37.01
CA ASP A 108 -3.18 -7.76 37.41
C ASP A 108 -3.33 -7.71 38.94
N LYS A 109 -2.45 -8.40 39.67
CA LYS A 109 -2.50 -8.48 41.14
C LYS A 109 -1.96 -7.23 41.83
N TYR A 110 -0.88 -6.64 41.32
CA TYR A 110 -0.14 -5.57 41.99
C TYR A 110 -0.23 -4.22 41.25
N GLN A 111 -1.22 -4.04 40.37
CA GLN A 111 -1.38 -2.84 39.54
C GLN A 111 -1.28 -1.53 40.36
N ASN A 112 -1.96 -1.47 41.50
CA ASN A 112 -1.96 -0.30 42.39
C ASN A 112 -0.57 0.01 42.96
N TYR A 113 0.24 -1.01 43.23
CA TYR A 113 1.62 -0.85 43.73
C TYR A 113 2.54 -0.39 42.61
N ILE A 114 2.44 -1.02 41.43
CA ILE A 114 3.20 -0.68 40.24
C ILE A 114 2.96 0.79 39.84
N ASN A 115 1.70 1.24 39.84
CA ASN A 115 1.32 2.61 39.49
C ASN A 115 1.85 3.65 40.50
N LYS A 116 2.00 3.27 41.77
CA LYS A 116 2.56 4.13 42.83
C LYS A 116 4.08 4.00 42.97
N GLY A 117 4.74 3.14 42.19
CA GLY A 117 6.17 2.85 42.32
C GLY A 117 6.54 2.17 43.65
N LEU A 118 5.61 1.43 44.25
CA LEU A 118 5.82 0.72 45.51
C LEU A 118 6.37 -0.69 45.26
N SER A 119 7.17 -1.21 46.20
CA SER A 119 7.66 -2.59 46.15
C SER A 119 6.53 -3.60 46.41
N PHE A 120 6.68 -4.79 45.83
CA PHE A 120 5.75 -5.92 45.97
C PHE A 120 6.52 -7.23 45.81
N PRO A 121 5.95 -8.39 46.20
CA PRO A 121 6.65 -9.67 46.07
C PRO A 121 7.10 -9.95 44.63
N ASN A 122 8.40 -10.22 44.45
CA ASN A 122 9.06 -10.42 43.15
C ASN A 122 9.08 -9.20 42.23
N SER A 123 9.03 -7.97 42.77
CA SER A 123 9.13 -6.74 41.98
C SER A 123 10.38 -6.70 41.11
N ASP A 124 11.52 -7.19 41.59
CA ASP A 124 12.78 -7.18 40.83
C ASP A 124 12.69 -8.02 39.56
N LYS A 125 12.13 -9.23 39.67
CA LYS A 125 11.89 -10.10 38.52
C LYS A 125 10.91 -9.47 37.54
N TYR A 126 9.85 -8.83 38.04
CA TYR A 126 8.88 -8.13 37.21
C TYR A 126 9.52 -6.97 36.43
N TYR A 127 10.27 -6.08 37.10
CA TYR A 127 10.92 -4.95 36.45
C TYR A 127 12.03 -5.40 35.48
N PHE A 128 12.77 -6.45 35.82
CA PHE A 128 13.73 -7.08 34.90
C PHE A 128 13.04 -7.55 33.62
N LEU A 129 11.95 -8.31 33.73
CA LEU A 129 11.20 -8.81 32.56
C LEU A 129 10.53 -7.68 31.77
N LYS A 130 9.99 -6.67 32.46
CA LYS A 130 9.43 -5.48 31.82
C LYS A 130 10.48 -4.75 30.97
N ASN A 131 11.68 -4.53 31.51
CA ASN A 131 12.77 -3.89 30.80
C ASN A 131 13.29 -4.76 29.65
N LYS A 132 13.38 -6.09 29.85
CA LYS A 132 13.67 -7.04 28.79
C LYS A 132 12.67 -6.90 27.63
N TYR A 133 11.36 -6.97 27.90
CA TYR A 133 10.33 -6.88 26.87
C TYR A 133 10.34 -5.54 26.14
N PHE A 134 10.60 -4.44 26.86
CA PHE A 134 10.74 -3.13 26.23
C PHE A 134 11.93 -3.09 25.25
N ARG A 135 13.11 -3.53 25.69
CA ARG A 135 14.32 -3.58 24.85
C ARG A 135 14.15 -4.54 23.68
N ASP A 136 13.64 -5.73 23.93
CA ASP A 136 13.48 -6.76 22.92
C ASP A 136 12.41 -6.34 21.88
N GLY A 137 11.29 -5.76 22.34
CA GLY A 137 10.27 -5.17 21.47
C GLY A 137 10.80 -4.01 20.61
N PHE A 138 11.66 -3.16 21.18
CA PHE A 138 12.36 -2.12 20.42
C PHE A 138 13.22 -2.70 19.29
N LEU A 139 14.05 -3.71 19.60
CA LEU A 139 14.91 -4.37 18.62
C LEU A 139 14.11 -5.09 17.53
N ILE A 140 13.05 -5.80 17.91
CA ILE A 140 12.15 -6.48 16.98
C ILE A 140 11.54 -5.46 16.02
N THR A 141 10.97 -4.38 16.55
CA THR A 141 10.32 -3.32 15.76
C THR A 141 11.33 -2.65 14.80
N LEU A 142 12.51 -2.31 15.31
CA LEU A 142 13.58 -1.71 14.51
C LEU A 142 14.00 -2.64 13.35
N ASN A 143 14.05 -3.95 13.56
CA ASN A 143 14.51 -4.88 12.54
C ASN A 143 13.59 -4.94 11.30
N GLY A 144 12.27 -4.78 11.46
CA GLY A 144 11.34 -4.72 10.32
C GLY A 144 11.62 -3.50 9.42
N ILE A 145 11.81 -2.33 10.05
CA ILE A 145 12.14 -1.08 9.37
C ILE A 145 13.51 -1.19 8.68
N LEU A 146 14.53 -1.66 9.40
CA LEU A 146 15.87 -1.85 8.84
C LEU A 146 15.88 -2.83 7.67
N THR A 147 15.14 -3.94 7.76
CA THR A 147 15.03 -4.92 6.67
C THR A 147 14.53 -4.26 5.38
N THR A 148 13.49 -3.43 5.50
CA THR A 148 12.92 -2.68 4.36
C THR A 148 13.94 -1.72 3.75
N ILE A 149 14.66 -0.97 4.60
CA ILE A 149 15.69 -0.02 4.18
C ILE A 149 16.85 -0.73 3.49
N VAL A 150 17.38 -1.80 4.09
CA VAL A 150 18.53 -2.56 3.58
C VAL A 150 18.21 -3.19 2.22
N ILE A 151 17.06 -3.87 2.08
CA ILE A 151 16.63 -4.44 0.79
C ILE A 151 16.54 -3.35 -0.28
N SER A 152 16.01 -2.18 0.09
CA SER A 152 15.85 -1.08 -0.84
C SER A 152 17.19 -0.48 -1.28
N ILE A 153 18.14 -0.36 -0.35
CA ILE A 153 19.50 0.13 -0.63
C ILE A 153 20.22 -0.85 -1.56
N ILE A 154 20.14 -2.16 -1.29
CA ILE A 154 20.71 -3.20 -2.16
C ILE A 154 20.07 -3.11 -3.55
N GLY A 155 18.75 -3.00 -3.63
CA GLY A 155 18.01 -2.83 -4.88
C GLY A 155 18.45 -1.60 -5.69
N LEU A 156 18.60 -0.45 -5.02
CA LEU A 156 19.07 0.78 -5.67
C LEU A 156 20.48 0.62 -6.22
N ASN A 157 21.40 0.00 -5.46
CA ASN A 157 22.77 -0.25 -5.91
C ASN A 157 22.81 -1.19 -7.13
N ILE A 158 22.02 -2.27 -7.09
CA ILE A 158 21.86 -3.17 -8.24
C ILE A 158 21.38 -2.38 -9.46
N ALA A 159 20.32 -1.57 -9.31
CA ALA A 159 19.73 -0.80 -10.41
C ALA A 159 20.72 0.23 -10.99
N VAL A 160 21.43 0.97 -10.14
CA VAL A 160 22.43 1.96 -10.58
C VAL A 160 23.58 1.27 -11.32
N TYR A 161 24.08 0.15 -10.80
CA TYR A 161 25.17 -0.58 -11.44
C TYR A 161 24.74 -1.17 -12.79
N SER A 162 23.57 -1.80 -12.87
CA SER A 162 23.10 -2.41 -14.10
C SER A 162 22.68 -1.38 -15.16
N ASP A 163 22.15 -0.21 -14.78
CA ASP A 163 21.83 0.89 -15.70
C ASP A 163 23.09 1.49 -16.33
N LYS A 164 24.21 1.53 -15.61
CA LYS A 164 25.51 1.94 -16.16
C LYS A 164 26.05 0.95 -17.19
N ASN A 165 25.74 -0.33 -17.04
CA ASN A 165 26.20 -1.43 -17.90
C ASN A 165 25.14 -1.86 -18.94
N ASP A 166 24.10 -1.06 -19.15
CA ASP A 166 22.98 -1.32 -20.08
C ASP A 166 22.24 -2.66 -19.87
N LYS A 167 22.32 -3.26 -18.67
CA LYS A 167 21.64 -4.51 -18.30
C LYS A 167 20.21 -4.26 -17.82
N ARG A 168 19.32 -3.87 -18.75
CA ARG A 168 17.94 -3.40 -18.45
C ARG A 168 17.13 -4.32 -17.53
N ASN A 169 17.15 -5.63 -17.76
CA ASN A 169 16.37 -6.58 -16.94
C ASN A 169 16.82 -6.58 -15.47
N ILE A 170 18.13 -6.50 -15.23
CA ILE A 170 18.70 -6.41 -13.87
C ILE A 170 18.36 -5.04 -13.26
N THR A 171 18.31 -3.98 -14.08
CA THR A 171 17.88 -2.66 -13.61
C THR A 171 16.45 -2.66 -13.12
N TYR A 172 15.54 -3.33 -13.83
CA TYR A 172 14.16 -3.47 -13.39
C TYR A 172 14.05 -4.32 -12.11
N LEU A 173 14.85 -5.38 -11.97
CA LEU A 173 14.90 -6.17 -10.74
C LEU A 173 15.42 -5.35 -9.55
N GLY A 174 16.49 -4.58 -9.73
CA GLY A 174 17.00 -3.67 -8.70
C GLY A 174 15.97 -2.59 -8.34
N ALA A 175 15.29 -2.04 -9.34
CA ALA A 175 14.20 -1.08 -9.14
C ALA A 175 13.06 -1.71 -8.32
N PHE A 176 12.67 -2.95 -8.64
CA PHE A 176 11.65 -3.69 -7.90
C PHE A 176 11.97 -3.76 -6.40
N PHE A 177 13.21 -4.15 -6.04
CA PHE A 177 13.63 -4.18 -4.63
C PHE A 177 13.75 -2.79 -4.01
N CYS A 178 14.22 -1.79 -4.77
CA CYS A 178 14.32 -0.41 -4.30
C CYS A 178 12.95 0.17 -3.90
N LEU A 179 11.87 -0.25 -4.56
CA LEU A 179 10.52 0.26 -4.30
C LEU A 179 9.93 -0.22 -2.96
N PHE A 180 10.58 -1.14 -2.24
CA PHE A 180 10.13 -1.57 -0.91
C PHE A 180 10.12 -0.38 0.08
N ILE A 181 11.02 0.59 -0.12
CA ILE A 181 11.11 1.80 0.69
C ILE A 181 9.84 2.65 0.65
N LEU A 182 8.97 2.48 -0.35
CA LEU A 182 7.74 3.25 -0.49
C LEU A 182 6.72 3.01 0.64
N ARG A 183 6.87 1.96 1.46
CA ARG A 183 6.10 1.81 2.70
C ARG A 183 6.28 3.01 3.64
N GLN A 184 7.48 3.56 3.73
CA GLN A 184 7.83 4.65 4.65
C GLN A 184 7.03 5.95 4.40
N PRO A 185 6.98 6.50 3.17
CA PRO A 185 6.14 7.66 2.91
C PRO A 185 4.65 7.35 3.04
N CYS A 186 4.20 6.15 2.65
CA CYS A 186 2.80 5.74 2.85
C CYS A 186 2.41 5.73 4.34
N ASN A 187 3.24 5.15 5.21
CA ASN A 187 3.03 5.14 6.66
C ASN A 187 2.95 6.56 7.20
N PHE A 188 3.90 7.44 6.80
CA PHE A 188 3.88 8.84 7.21
C PHE A 188 2.60 9.57 6.77
N PHE A 189 2.15 9.39 5.52
CA PHE A 189 0.91 10.01 5.04
C PHE A 189 -0.33 9.51 5.79
N ILE A 190 -0.43 8.20 6.04
CA ILE A 190 -1.53 7.61 6.82
C ILE A 190 -1.49 8.12 8.27
N GLY A 191 -0.30 8.18 8.87
CA GLY A 191 -0.09 8.73 10.21
C GLY A 191 -0.51 10.18 10.32
N LEU A 192 -0.13 11.00 9.33
CA LEU A 192 -0.51 12.40 9.24
C LEU A 192 -2.03 12.56 9.11
N LEU A 193 -2.69 11.79 8.24
CA LEU A 193 -4.15 11.81 8.07
C LEU A 193 -4.87 11.37 9.34
N ASN A 194 -4.39 10.31 10.00
CA ASN A 194 -4.96 9.82 11.25
C ASN A 194 -4.84 10.85 12.37
N SER A 195 -3.70 11.55 12.45
CA SER A 195 -3.44 12.57 13.47
C SER A 195 -4.19 13.89 13.23
N LEU A 196 -4.40 14.30 11.97
CA LEU A 196 -5.00 15.60 11.67
C LEU A 196 -6.51 15.55 11.44
N ILE A 197 -7.02 14.44 10.88
CA ILE A 197 -8.41 14.37 10.38
C ILE A 197 -9.25 13.40 11.20
N LEU A 198 -8.70 12.23 11.54
CA LEU A 198 -9.51 11.13 12.09
C LEU A 198 -9.43 11.00 13.61
N ASP A 199 -8.52 11.72 14.27
CA ASP A 199 -8.20 11.61 15.70
C ASP A 199 -8.02 10.15 16.14
N LYS A 200 -7.37 9.35 15.29
CA LYS A 200 -7.14 7.92 15.52
C LYS A 200 -5.69 7.68 15.91
N PRO A 201 -5.43 6.81 16.90
CA PRO A 201 -4.07 6.45 17.24
C PRO A 201 -3.42 5.71 16.07
N ASN A 202 -2.22 6.13 15.68
CA ASN A 202 -1.40 5.41 14.71
C ASN A 202 -0.52 4.38 15.45
N HIS A 203 -0.41 3.19 14.88
CA HIS A 203 0.28 2.04 15.47
C HIS A 203 1.43 1.55 14.58
N SER A 204 1.96 2.43 13.73
CA SER A 204 3.15 2.16 12.92
C SER A 204 4.37 1.83 13.79
N ASP A 205 5.31 1.11 13.19
CA ASP A 205 6.52 0.66 13.87
C ASP A 205 7.44 1.86 14.20
N GLU A 206 7.46 2.86 13.32
CA GLU A 206 8.19 4.10 13.53
C GLU A 206 7.65 4.89 14.74
N ILE A 207 6.33 4.93 14.95
CA ILE A 207 5.73 5.58 16.13
C ILE A 207 6.04 4.80 17.41
N LYS A 208 6.00 3.47 17.38
CA LYS A 208 6.40 2.64 18.53
C LYS A 208 7.85 2.93 18.93
N LEU A 209 8.75 3.05 17.95
CA LEU A 209 10.14 3.43 18.20
C LEU A 209 10.28 4.87 18.71
N ALA A 210 9.54 5.82 18.14
CA ALA A 210 9.57 7.21 18.57
C ALA A 210 9.11 7.34 20.04
N SER A 211 8.05 6.61 20.40
CA SER A 211 7.56 6.53 21.78
C SER A 211 8.60 5.92 22.72
N ALA A 212 9.27 4.85 22.30
CA ALA A 212 10.35 4.21 23.07
C ALA A 212 11.57 5.12 23.26
N LEU A 213 11.84 6.03 22.33
CA LEU A 213 12.94 7.01 22.40
C LEU A 213 12.52 8.35 23.05
N HIS A 214 11.26 8.49 23.48
CA HIS A 214 10.70 9.74 24.00
C HIS A 214 10.86 10.95 23.05
N ILE A 215 10.75 10.71 21.73
CA ILE A 215 10.77 11.75 20.70
C ILE A 215 9.37 11.92 20.08
N PRO A 216 9.09 13.04 19.37
CA PRO A 216 7.79 13.25 18.74
C PRO A 216 7.39 12.09 17.83
N SER A 217 6.14 11.64 17.91
CA SER A 217 5.66 10.41 17.24
C SER A 217 5.95 10.37 15.74
N LEU A 218 5.71 11.49 15.03
CA LEU A 218 5.91 11.58 13.58
C LEU A 218 7.38 11.80 13.16
N SER A 219 8.31 11.99 14.09
CA SER A 219 9.70 12.35 13.77
C SER A 219 10.43 11.25 13.00
N LEU A 220 10.32 9.99 13.44
CA LEU A 220 10.97 8.87 12.76
C LEU A 220 10.33 8.59 11.40
N GLU A 221 9.00 8.59 11.32
CA GLU A 221 8.28 8.44 10.03
C GLU A 221 8.68 9.53 9.04
N PHE A 222 8.84 10.78 9.50
CA PHE A 222 9.27 11.87 8.65
C PHE A 222 10.69 11.64 8.13
N ILE A 223 11.63 11.25 8.98
CA ILE A 223 13.03 11.00 8.60
C ILE A 223 13.12 9.83 7.60
N THR A 224 12.44 8.72 7.86
CA THR A 224 12.45 7.55 6.96
C THR A 224 11.73 7.83 5.65
N SER A 225 10.67 8.63 5.67
CA SER A 225 9.96 9.12 4.47
C SER A 225 10.87 10.01 3.61
N LEU A 226 11.65 10.92 4.20
CA LEU A 226 12.62 11.73 3.46
C LEU A 226 13.69 10.86 2.78
N LEU A 227 14.21 9.86 3.49
CA LEU A 227 15.15 8.89 2.91
C LEU A 227 14.52 8.14 1.73
N ALA A 228 13.27 7.70 1.87
CA ALA A 228 12.53 7.01 0.82
C ALA A 228 12.33 7.88 -0.43
N ILE A 229 11.93 9.14 -0.24
CA ILE A 229 11.76 10.11 -1.33
C ILE A 229 13.09 10.34 -2.04
N PHE A 230 14.18 10.48 -1.29
CA PHE A 230 15.52 10.61 -1.86
C PHE A 230 15.90 9.39 -2.73
N MET A 231 15.72 8.18 -2.20
CA MET A 231 16.02 6.94 -2.93
C MET A 231 15.15 6.78 -4.18
N TYR A 232 13.85 7.09 -4.06
CA TYR A 232 12.91 7.08 -5.17
C TYR A 232 13.30 8.08 -6.26
N HIS A 233 13.66 9.30 -5.86
CA HIS A 233 14.15 10.32 -6.78
C HIS A 233 15.41 9.84 -7.52
N ARG A 234 16.35 9.23 -6.78
CA ARG A 234 17.57 8.68 -7.38
C ARG A 234 17.28 7.57 -8.40
N LEU A 235 16.32 6.71 -8.09
CA LEU A 235 15.85 5.64 -8.97
C LEU A 235 15.22 6.19 -10.26
N MET A 236 14.34 7.20 -10.15
CA MET A 236 13.63 7.77 -11.30
C MET A 236 14.55 8.58 -12.25
N ASN A 237 15.76 8.93 -11.79
CA ASN A 237 16.78 9.59 -12.61
C ASN A 237 17.69 8.62 -13.37
N LEU A 238 17.51 7.30 -13.26
CA LEU A 238 18.23 6.33 -14.08
C LEU A 238 17.86 6.45 -15.57
N LYS A 239 18.78 6.07 -16.46
CA LYS A 239 18.59 6.20 -17.92
C LYS A 239 17.33 5.46 -18.37
N VAL A 240 17.09 4.26 -17.83
CA VAL A 240 15.93 3.43 -18.18
C VAL A 240 14.58 4.09 -17.87
N PHE A 241 14.50 4.97 -16.86
CA PHE A 241 13.25 5.61 -16.44
C PHE A 241 13.08 7.04 -16.94
N LYS A 242 14.15 7.70 -17.44
CA LYS A 242 14.15 9.12 -17.80
C LYS A 242 12.95 9.56 -18.64
N ASN A 243 12.58 8.77 -19.65
CA ASN A 243 11.49 9.10 -20.58
C ASN A 243 10.10 8.60 -20.14
N ILE A 244 10.04 7.76 -19.10
CA ILE A 244 8.80 7.11 -18.62
C ILE A 244 8.50 7.40 -17.15
N LYS A 245 9.28 8.25 -16.48
CA LYS A 245 9.20 8.48 -15.03
C LYS A 245 7.81 8.90 -14.56
N VAL A 246 7.11 9.77 -15.30
CA VAL A 246 5.75 10.22 -14.96
C VAL A 246 4.77 9.06 -15.08
N PHE A 247 4.86 8.29 -16.18
CA PHE A 247 4.05 7.10 -16.40
C PHE A 247 4.26 6.08 -15.28
N VAL A 248 5.52 5.74 -14.97
CA VAL A 248 5.84 4.77 -13.92
C VAL A 248 5.38 5.28 -12.54
N SER A 249 5.62 6.55 -12.20
CA SER A 249 5.18 7.15 -10.92
C SER A 249 3.68 7.07 -10.73
N PHE A 250 2.91 7.37 -11.78
CA PHE A 250 1.45 7.27 -11.75
C PHE A 250 1.02 5.83 -11.45
N HIS A 251 1.57 4.83 -12.15
CA HIS A 251 1.19 3.44 -11.93
C HIS A 251 1.68 2.89 -10.58
N ILE A 252 2.80 3.41 -10.04
CA ILE A 252 3.25 3.09 -8.67
C ILE A 252 2.22 3.57 -7.64
N LEU A 253 1.66 4.78 -7.80
CA LEU A 253 0.64 5.29 -6.90
C LEU A 253 -0.64 4.42 -6.93
N PHE A 254 -1.21 4.20 -8.12
CA PHE A 254 -2.45 3.42 -8.26
C PHE A 254 -2.25 1.94 -7.95
N GLY A 255 -1.12 1.37 -8.38
CA GLY A 255 -0.74 0.01 -8.07
C GLY A 255 -0.47 -0.19 -6.59
N GLY A 256 0.08 0.82 -5.90
CA GLY A 256 0.29 0.81 -4.46
C GLY A 256 -1.01 0.76 -3.68
N ILE A 257 -1.97 1.65 -4.01
CA ILE A 257 -3.31 1.68 -3.41
C ILE A 257 -4.03 0.36 -3.65
N THR A 258 -4.00 -0.11 -4.90
CA THR A 258 -4.65 -1.37 -5.28
C THR A 258 -3.99 -2.56 -4.58
N GLY A 259 -2.67 -2.61 -4.53
CA GLY A 259 -1.91 -3.66 -3.85
C GLY A 259 -2.18 -3.70 -2.36
N TYR A 260 -2.22 -2.54 -1.71
CA TYR A 260 -2.56 -2.40 -0.30
C TYR A 260 -3.97 -2.95 -0.02
N TYR A 261 -4.97 -2.55 -0.81
CA TYR A 261 -6.33 -3.05 -0.69
C TYR A 261 -6.42 -4.56 -0.92
N LEU A 262 -5.85 -5.05 -2.03
CA LEU A 262 -5.90 -6.47 -2.37
C LEU A 262 -5.19 -7.34 -1.32
N TRP A 263 -4.04 -6.90 -0.83
CA TRP A 263 -3.29 -7.66 0.16
C TRP A 263 -3.92 -7.59 1.54
N LEU A 264 -4.07 -6.39 2.12
CA LEU A 264 -4.43 -6.29 3.53
C LEU A 264 -5.92 -6.53 3.81
N TYR A 265 -6.80 -6.19 2.87
CA TYR A 265 -8.24 -6.34 3.08
C TYR A 265 -8.81 -7.60 2.43
N LYS A 266 -8.33 -8.00 1.24
CA LYS A 266 -9.00 -9.04 0.47
C LYS A 266 -8.35 -10.43 0.57
N PHE A 267 -7.05 -10.55 0.35
CA PHE A 267 -6.41 -11.85 0.14
C PHE A 267 -5.44 -12.27 1.24
N GLY A 268 -4.77 -11.32 1.90
CA GLY A 268 -3.72 -11.62 2.88
C GLY A 268 -4.21 -12.52 4.01
N HIS A 269 -5.34 -12.18 4.62
CA HIS A 269 -5.95 -12.96 5.71
C HIS A 269 -6.39 -14.38 5.29
N VAL A 270 -6.63 -14.62 4.00
CA VAL A 270 -6.99 -15.95 3.48
C VAL A 270 -5.74 -16.79 3.20
N LEU A 271 -4.71 -16.15 2.64
CA LEU A 271 -3.49 -16.82 2.20
C LEU A 271 -2.51 -17.10 3.36
N LEU A 272 -2.46 -16.20 4.34
CA LEU A 272 -1.57 -16.30 5.50
C LEU A 272 -2.29 -15.76 6.76
N PRO A 273 -3.25 -16.53 7.30
CA PRO A 273 -4.05 -16.13 8.46
C PRO A 273 -3.22 -15.92 9.72
#